data_AF-A0A6G0K482-F1
#
_entry.id   AF-A0A6G0K482-F1
#
_cell.length_a   1.000
_cell.length_b   1.000
_cell.length_c   1.000
_cell.angle_alpha   90.00
_cell.angle_beta   90.00
_cell.angle_gamma   90.00
#
_symmetry.space_group_name_H-M   'P 1'
#
loop_
_entity.id
_entity.type
_entity.pdbx_description
1 polymer ?
#
loop_
_entity_poly.entity_id
_entity_poly.type
_entity_poly.pdbx_seq_one_letter_code
_entity_poly.pdbx_strand_id
1 'polypeptide(L)'
;MRLHFVLLWLAVVTFALRAEASATIQSAPDAADLLLFGADKDGEFTKRALRTDGAKNEEKGGFPGISKFTGLFSKTRGSPLKLEPMDPRKFFNELRLGEAGLKLDDNPAVLEWLKYVDMHWAKHKSNKFIDGDVYLMLLQSSRSEVDVAKLFQSLKRGPGIAKLGEDLQQTQFRSWIIKEMHPDSIPGLLRLRNGIPTNDPRTEIVDKYAMAFFWRMSARDKNKESTIAKLDAVLKANRNSVG
;
A
#
# COMPACT_ATOMS: atom_id res chain seq x y z
N MET A 1 11.49 -26.59 -57.64
CA MET A 1 12.37 -25.87 -56.69
C MET A 1 11.82 -24.45 -56.54
N ARG A 2 10.69 -24.11 -55.90
CA ARG A 2 10.05 -24.52 -54.63
C ARG A 2 10.97 -24.31 -53.42
N LEU A 3 10.65 -23.22 -52.68
CA LEU A 3 10.87 -23.01 -51.25
C LEU A 3 12.26 -22.56 -50.76
N HIS A 4 12.78 -21.39 -51.18
CA HIS A 4 13.88 -20.74 -50.43
C HIS A 4 13.80 -19.22 -50.22
N PHE A 5 12.76 -18.52 -50.70
CA PHE A 5 12.71 -17.04 -50.57
C PHE A 5 11.66 -16.48 -49.59
N VAL A 6 10.95 -17.34 -48.83
CA VAL A 6 9.94 -16.89 -47.85
C VAL A 6 10.45 -16.91 -46.39
N LEU A 7 11.61 -17.55 -46.13
CA LEU A 7 12.15 -17.66 -44.75
C LEU A 7 13.06 -16.52 -44.31
N LEU A 8 13.39 -15.57 -45.18
CA LEU A 8 14.24 -14.41 -44.82
C LEU A 8 13.46 -13.13 -44.50
N TRP A 9 12.12 -13.17 -44.54
CA TRP A 9 11.25 -12.08 -44.08
C TRP A 9 10.55 -12.36 -42.74
N LEU A 10 10.86 -13.50 -42.11
CA LEU A 10 10.29 -13.89 -40.80
C LEU A 10 11.27 -13.74 -39.63
N ALA A 11 12.40 -13.04 -39.84
CA ALA A 11 13.39 -12.78 -38.79
C ALA A 11 13.46 -11.30 -38.35
N VAL A 12 12.61 -10.41 -38.89
CA VAL A 12 12.57 -8.98 -38.51
C VAL A 12 11.31 -8.63 -37.69
N VAL A 13 10.38 -9.56 -37.48
CA VAL A 13 9.13 -9.32 -36.71
C VAL A 13 9.19 -9.83 -35.26
N THR A 14 10.29 -10.43 -34.81
CA THR A 14 10.43 -10.90 -33.41
C THR A 14 11.31 -10.01 -32.52
N PHE A 15 11.81 -8.87 -33.01
CA PHE A 15 12.67 -7.97 -32.22
C PHE A 15 12.12 -6.55 -32.03
N ALA A 16 10.80 -6.40 -31.91
CA ALA A 16 10.17 -5.12 -31.59
C ALA A 16 8.95 -5.27 -30.68
N LEU A 17 9.10 -5.97 -29.56
CA LEU A 17 8.24 -5.82 -28.37
C LEU A 17 9.11 -5.92 -27.10
N ARG A 18 10.25 -5.23 -27.10
CA ARG A 18 11.05 -4.98 -25.89
C ARG A 18 11.34 -3.49 -25.81
N ALA A 19 10.38 -2.79 -25.23
CA ALA A 19 10.18 -1.35 -25.04
C ALA A 19 8.73 -1.16 -25.51
N GLU A 20 7.73 -1.13 -24.64
CA GLU A 20 7.58 -0.16 -23.56
C GLU A 20 6.81 -0.80 -22.40
N ALA A 21 7.48 -1.12 -21.30
CA ALA A 21 6.85 -1.34 -19.99
C ALA A 21 7.38 -0.33 -18.97
N SER A 22 7.69 0.87 -19.46
CA SER A 22 7.94 2.06 -18.64
C SER A 22 6.95 3.15 -19.02
N ALA A 23 5.71 2.77 -19.30
CA ALA A 23 4.59 3.68 -19.18
C ALA A 23 4.23 3.74 -17.70
N THR A 24 4.58 4.85 -17.06
CA THR A 24 3.94 5.43 -15.87
C THR A 24 2.93 4.52 -15.17
N ILE A 25 3.36 3.80 -14.11
CA ILE A 25 2.42 3.22 -13.13
C ILE A 25 1.89 4.38 -12.31
N GLN A 26 0.88 5.03 -12.86
CA GLN A 26 0.01 5.97 -12.18
C GLN A 26 -1.41 5.52 -12.50
N SER A 27 -1.69 4.27 -12.15
CA SER A 27 -2.94 3.61 -12.51
C SER A 27 -4.02 4.00 -11.51
N ALA A 28 -5.12 4.53 -12.02
CA ALA A 28 -6.42 4.39 -11.37
C ALA A 28 -6.64 2.89 -11.04
N PRO A 29 -7.40 2.54 -9.99
CA PRO A 29 -7.67 1.14 -9.71
C PRO A 29 -8.36 0.51 -10.91
N ASP A 30 -7.82 -0.61 -11.37
CA ASP A 30 -8.40 -1.36 -12.48
C ASP A 30 -9.61 -2.18 -12.01
N ALA A 31 -10.31 -2.81 -12.94
CA ALA A 31 -11.45 -3.66 -12.61
C ALA A 31 -11.06 -4.86 -11.73
N ALA A 32 -9.80 -5.31 -11.74
CA ALA A 32 -9.33 -6.41 -10.91
C ALA A 32 -9.28 -5.99 -9.44
N ASP A 33 -8.87 -4.76 -9.14
CA ASP A 33 -8.90 -4.18 -7.79
C ASP A 33 -10.31 -4.16 -7.17
N LEU A 34 -11.33 -3.81 -7.96
CA LEU A 34 -12.74 -3.80 -7.52
C LEU A 34 -13.30 -5.22 -7.31
N LEU A 35 -12.92 -6.17 -8.14
CA LEU A 35 -13.33 -7.58 -8.02
C LEU A 35 -12.61 -8.29 -6.86
N LEU A 36 -11.38 -7.89 -6.57
CA LEU A 36 -10.52 -8.44 -5.50
C LEU A 36 -11.19 -8.41 -4.12
N PHE A 37 -11.72 -7.24 -3.75
CA PHE A 37 -12.32 -7.01 -2.44
C PHE A 37 -13.79 -7.40 -2.39
N GLY A 38 -14.44 -7.56 -3.55
CA GLY A 38 -15.79 -8.10 -3.67
C GLY A 38 -15.87 -9.62 -3.44
N ALA A 39 -14.79 -10.35 -3.76
CA ALA A 39 -14.72 -11.82 -3.72
C ALA A 39 -14.28 -12.40 -2.35
N ASP A 40 -13.64 -11.61 -1.48
CA ASP A 40 -13.19 -12.05 -0.16
C ASP A 40 -14.22 -11.69 0.93
N LYS A 41 -15.41 -12.28 0.86
CA LYS A 41 -16.39 -12.20 1.96
C LYS A 41 -16.15 -13.25 3.05
N ASP A 42 -15.18 -14.15 2.85
CA ASP A 42 -15.10 -15.43 3.59
C ASP A 42 -13.71 -15.69 4.23
N GLY A 43 -12.74 -14.78 4.06
CA GLY A 43 -11.33 -15.03 4.39
C GLY A 43 -10.85 -14.44 5.71
N GLU A 44 -11.38 -14.89 6.86
CA GLU A 44 -10.76 -14.62 8.16
C GLU A 44 -9.35 -15.25 8.23
N PHE A 45 -8.30 -14.50 7.87
CA PHE A 45 -6.94 -14.89 8.21
C PHE A 45 -6.62 -14.43 9.64
N THR A 46 -6.72 -15.42 10.52
CA THR A 46 -6.26 -15.49 11.91
C THR A 46 -5.37 -14.36 12.39
N LYS A 47 -5.94 -13.61 13.33
CA LYS A 47 -5.27 -12.84 14.38
C LYS A 47 -4.23 -13.72 15.10
N ARG A 48 -2.98 -13.70 14.65
CA ARG A 48 -1.84 -14.15 15.48
C ARG A 48 -0.81 -13.04 15.53
N ALA A 49 -0.85 -12.37 16.68
CA ALA A 49 -0.06 -11.24 17.10
C ALA A 49 1.44 -11.53 17.06
N LEU A 50 2.20 -10.60 16.47
CA LEU A 50 3.47 -10.20 17.06
C LEU A 50 3.16 -9.05 18.02
N ARG A 51 3.18 -9.35 19.32
CA ARG A 51 3.36 -8.32 20.35
C ARG A 51 4.84 -7.94 20.33
N THR A 52 5.13 -6.66 20.20
CA THR A 52 6.39 -6.10 20.69
C THR A 52 6.04 -4.91 21.57
N ASP A 53 6.18 -5.15 22.86
CA ASP A 53 6.05 -4.21 23.95
C ASP A 53 7.29 -3.30 23.91
N GLY A 54 7.07 -1.98 23.84
CA GLY A 54 8.18 -1.04 23.74
C GLY A 54 7.75 0.37 23.42
N ALA A 55 6.87 0.95 24.25
CA ALA A 55 6.67 2.39 24.26
C ALA A 55 7.95 3.03 24.84
N LYS A 56 8.82 3.53 23.97
CA LYS A 56 9.77 4.58 24.30
C LYS A 56 9.51 5.79 23.42
N ASN A 57 9.15 6.87 24.10
CA ASN A 57 8.97 8.19 23.54
C ASN A 57 10.36 8.71 23.18
N GLU A 58 10.64 8.87 21.89
CA GLU A 58 11.84 9.55 21.41
C GLU A 58 11.45 10.66 20.43
N GLU A 59 12.25 11.71 20.46
CA GLU A 59 11.95 13.09 20.10
C GLU A 59 11.64 13.33 18.62
N LYS A 60 10.84 14.39 18.39
CA LYS A 60 10.35 14.84 17.09
C LYS A 60 11.46 15.45 16.23
N GLY A 61 12.22 14.62 15.53
CA GLY A 61 12.88 14.99 14.29
C GLY A 61 11.91 14.86 13.13
N GLY A 62 11.62 15.95 12.42
CA GLY A 62 10.86 15.89 11.17
C GLY A 62 11.66 15.13 10.12
N PHE A 63 11.30 13.86 9.86
CA PHE A 63 11.98 13.07 8.84
C PHE A 63 11.51 13.51 7.44
N PRO A 64 12.43 13.81 6.51
CA PRO A 64 12.09 13.99 5.10
C PRO A 64 11.40 12.73 4.57
N GLY A 65 10.21 12.86 3.97
CA GLY A 65 9.54 11.76 3.28
C GLY A 65 8.36 11.08 3.99
N ILE A 66 8.09 11.36 5.27
CA ILE A 66 6.82 10.99 5.93
C ILE A 66 5.74 12.05 5.66
N SER A 67 4.49 11.60 5.62
CA SER A 67 3.31 12.47 5.63
C SER A 67 3.28 13.25 6.96
N LYS A 68 3.05 14.57 6.97
CA LYS A 68 3.15 15.40 8.20
C LYS A 68 1.94 15.27 9.13
N PHE A 69 1.20 14.16 9.04
CA PHE A 69 0.14 13.81 9.98
C PHE A 69 0.64 13.78 11.43
N THR A 70 1.93 13.54 11.67
CA THR A 70 2.57 13.69 12.98
C THR A 70 2.31 15.05 13.63
N GLY A 71 2.32 16.13 12.86
CA GLY A 71 1.97 17.47 13.31
C GLY A 71 0.47 17.59 13.62
N LEU A 72 -0.38 17.03 12.76
CA LEU A 72 -1.84 17.04 12.94
C LEU A 72 -2.28 16.26 14.18
N PHE A 73 -1.71 15.08 14.46
CA PHE A 73 -2.00 14.30 15.66
C PHE A 73 -1.75 15.09 16.95
N SER A 74 -0.68 15.89 16.98
CA SER A 74 -0.37 16.73 18.14
C SER A 74 -1.26 17.96 18.27
N LYS A 75 -1.81 18.46 17.16
CA LYS A 75 -2.70 19.63 17.13
C LYS A 75 -4.15 19.25 17.41
N THR A 76 -4.57 18.04 17.03
CA THR A 76 -5.90 17.52 17.31
C THR A 76 -5.93 16.84 18.68
N ARG A 77 -5.97 17.62 19.77
CA ARG A 77 -6.49 17.15 21.06
C ARG A 77 -8.01 17.11 20.92
N GLY A 78 -8.51 16.15 20.13
CA GLY A 78 -9.89 16.18 19.64
C GLY A 78 -10.87 15.59 20.66
N SER A 79 -11.87 16.39 21.04
CA SER A 79 -13.14 15.92 21.58
C SER A 79 -13.71 14.78 20.71
N PRO A 80 -14.42 13.80 21.29
CA PRO A 80 -15.05 12.75 20.50
C PRO A 80 -15.96 13.37 19.45
N LEU A 81 -15.72 13.03 18.18
CA LEU A 81 -16.59 13.40 17.05
C LEU A 81 -18.01 12.92 17.40
N LYS A 82 -18.89 13.83 17.77
CA LYS A 82 -20.29 13.53 18.06
C LYS A 82 -21.07 13.67 16.74
N LEU A 83 -20.71 12.83 15.77
CA LEU A 83 -21.37 12.73 14.48
C LEU A 83 -22.46 11.66 14.58
N GLU A 84 -23.63 11.94 13.99
CA GLU A 84 -24.63 10.88 13.79
C GLU A 84 -24.03 9.79 12.89
N PRO A 85 -24.38 8.51 13.11
CA PRO A 85 -23.90 7.42 12.26
C PRO A 85 -24.30 7.64 10.79
N MET A 86 -23.31 7.93 9.96
CA MET A 86 -23.41 8.10 8.51
C MET A 86 -22.59 7.03 7.77
N ASP A 87 -22.98 6.67 6.55
CA ASP A 87 -22.16 5.82 5.68
C ASP A 87 -20.80 6.49 5.41
N PRO A 88 -19.65 5.81 5.64
CA PRO A 88 -18.32 6.37 5.39
C PRO A 88 -18.12 6.91 3.97
N ARG A 89 -18.78 6.34 2.97
CA ARG A 89 -18.75 6.84 1.58
C ARG A 89 -19.43 8.18 1.43
N LYS A 90 -20.55 8.39 2.14
CA LYS A 90 -21.24 9.69 2.16
C LYS A 90 -20.36 10.74 2.82
N PHE A 91 -19.79 10.43 3.99
CA PHE A 91 -18.94 11.38 4.70
C PHE A 91 -17.67 11.73 3.91
N PHE A 92 -17.09 10.77 3.19
CA PHE A 92 -15.98 11.02 2.27
C PHE A 92 -16.32 12.05 1.20
N ASN A 93 -17.52 11.94 0.63
CA ASN A 93 -18.00 12.86 -0.41
C ASN A 93 -18.36 14.25 0.17
N GLU A 94 -18.93 14.32 1.37
CA GLU A 94 -19.20 15.60 2.06
C GLU A 94 -17.92 16.38 2.35
N LEU A 95 -16.85 15.68 2.70
CA LEU A 95 -15.50 16.25 2.85
C LEU A 95 -14.80 16.52 1.51
N ARG A 96 -15.49 16.29 0.39
CA ARG A 96 -14.99 16.49 -0.99
C ARG A 96 -13.70 15.73 -1.28
N LEU A 97 -13.54 14.56 -0.67
CA LEU A 97 -12.32 13.77 -0.80
C LEU A 97 -12.30 12.92 -2.09
N GLY A 98 -13.42 12.83 -2.82
CA GLY A 98 -13.49 12.08 -4.10
C GLY A 98 -12.92 12.81 -5.32
N GLU A 99 -12.39 14.02 -5.15
CA GLU A 99 -11.82 14.78 -6.26
C GLU A 99 -10.53 14.13 -6.78
N ALA A 100 -10.38 14.03 -8.09
CA ALA A 100 -9.21 13.42 -8.71
C ALA A 100 -7.95 14.26 -8.49
N GLY A 101 -6.86 13.61 -8.12
CA GLY A 101 -5.60 14.28 -7.75
C GLY A 101 -5.60 14.81 -6.32
N LEU A 102 -6.49 14.32 -5.45
CA LEU A 102 -6.52 14.69 -4.04
C LEU A 102 -5.15 14.46 -3.40
N LYS A 103 -4.61 15.52 -2.81
CA LYS A 103 -3.43 15.42 -1.96
C LYS A 103 -3.82 14.78 -0.63
N LEU A 104 -3.31 13.57 -0.38
CA LEU A 104 -3.61 12.81 0.83
C LEU A 104 -2.77 13.25 2.02
N ASP A 105 -1.52 13.65 1.78
CA ASP A 105 -0.61 14.10 2.81
C ASP A 105 -1.02 15.48 3.34
N ASP A 106 -0.94 15.63 4.66
CA ASP A 106 -1.24 16.87 5.39
C ASP A 106 -2.67 17.37 5.25
N ASN A 107 -3.58 16.51 4.80
CA ASN A 107 -4.98 16.88 4.62
C ASN A 107 -5.78 16.56 5.89
N PRO A 108 -6.19 17.57 6.69
CA PRO A 108 -6.92 17.34 7.93
C PRO A 108 -8.28 16.66 7.70
N ALA A 109 -8.92 16.89 6.55
CA ALA A 109 -10.18 16.24 6.20
C ALA A 109 -10.01 14.73 5.95
N VAL A 110 -8.89 14.32 5.33
CA VAL A 110 -8.55 12.89 5.19
C VAL A 110 -8.36 12.24 6.56
N LEU A 111 -7.67 12.92 7.49
CA LEU A 111 -7.51 12.38 8.84
C LEU A 111 -8.82 12.32 9.61
N GLU A 112 -9.67 13.34 9.48
CA GLU A 112 -10.99 13.37 10.09
C GLU A 112 -11.86 12.21 9.60
N TRP A 113 -11.88 11.99 8.28
CA TRP A 113 -12.57 10.85 7.69
C TRP A 113 -12.03 9.50 8.17
N LEU A 114 -10.71 9.33 8.25
CA LEU A 114 -10.11 8.07 8.72
C LEU A 114 -10.39 7.82 10.21
N LYS A 115 -10.37 8.85 11.05
CA LYS A 115 -10.79 8.73 12.46
C LYS A 115 -12.26 8.38 12.59
N TYR A 116 -13.10 8.93 11.71
CA TYR A 116 -14.51 8.56 11.63
C TYR A 116 -14.67 7.08 11.25
N VAL A 117 -13.95 6.60 10.23
CA VAL A 117 -13.92 5.18 9.83
C VAL A 117 -13.52 4.30 11.01
N ASP A 118 -12.40 4.60 11.69
CA ASP A 118 -11.91 3.81 12.83
C ASP A 118 -12.95 3.74 13.97
N MET A 119 -13.52 4.88 14.35
CA MET A 119 -14.45 4.98 15.48
C MET A 119 -15.82 4.37 15.19
N HIS A 120 -16.39 4.61 14.00
CA HIS A 120 -17.73 4.13 13.65
C HIS A 120 -17.72 2.67 13.19
N TRP A 121 -16.65 2.19 12.56
CA TRP A 121 -16.54 0.77 12.19
C TRP A 121 -16.45 -0.14 13.42
N ALA A 122 -15.70 0.26 14.46
CA ALA A 122 -15.60 -0.49 15.71
C ALA A 122 -16.97 -0.72 16.39
N LYS A 123 -17.91 0.22 16.23
CA LYS A 123 -19.24 0.18 16.86
C LYS A 123 -20.32 -0.48 16.01
N HIS A 124 -20.22 -0.42 14.69
CA HIS A 124 -21.30 -0.79 13.78
C HIS A 124 -20.83 -1.76 12.71
N LYS A 125 -20.27 -2.92 13.11
CA LYS A 125 -19.77 -4.05 12.28
C LYS A 125 -20.73 -4.52 11.17
N SER A 126 -21.05 -3.64 10.23
CA SER A 126 -21.83 -3.93 9.04
C SER A 126 -20.81 -4.34 7.99
N ASN A 127 -21.02 -5.52 7.45
CA ASN A 127 -20.26 -6.16 6.36
C ASN A 127 -20.31 -5.41 5.01
N LYS A 128 -20.71 -4.14 4.99
CA LYS A 128 -20.90 -3.34 3.77
C LYS A 128 -19.72 -2.44 3.43
N PHE A 129 -18.87 -2.09 4.41
CA PHE A 129 -17.71 -1.22 4.23
C PHE A 129 -16.49 -1.89 4.86
N ILE A 130 -15.44 -2.12 4.07
CA ILE A 130 -14.23 -2.86 4.49
C ILE A 130 -12.96 -2.05 4.19
N ASP A 131 -11.82 -2.49 4.72
CA ASP A 131 -10.50 -1.86 4.46
C ASP A 131 -10.19 -1.73 2.97
N GLY A 132 -10.66 -2.68 2.15
CA GLY A 132 -10.57 -2.62 0.70
C GLY A 132 -11.27 -1.39 0.10
N ASP A 133 -12.45 -1.02 0.61
CA ASP A 133 -13.16 0.18 0.17
C ASP A 133 -12.35 1.45 0.51
N VAL A 134 -11.78 1.50 1.72
CA VAL A 134 -10.96 2.63 2.17
C VAL A 134 -9.73 2.80 1.26
N TYR A 135 -9.03 1.70 1.00
CA TYR A 135 -7.87 1.68 0.11
C TYR A 135 -8.23 2.14 -1.30
N LEU A 136 -9.30 1.58 -1.89
CA LEU A 136 -9.72 1.94 -3.25
C LEU A 136 -10.14 3.40 -3.36
N MET A 137 -10.91 3.91 -2.41
CA MET A 137 -11.36 5.31 -2.43
C MET A 137 -10.19 6.30 -2.36
N LEU A 138 -9.20 6.03 -1.50
CA LEU A 138 -7.99 6.84 -1.39
C LEU A 138 -7.12 6.73 -2.64
N LEU A 139 -7.00 5.54 -3.22
CA LEU A 139 -6.26 5.32 -4.46
C LEU A 139 -6.92 6.00 -5.66
N GLN A 140 -8.25 5.94 -5.80
CA GLN A 140 -9.01 6.63 -6.85
C GLN A 140 -8.83 8.14 -6.78
N SER A 141 -8.91 8.68 -5.56
CA SER A 141 -8.87 10.12 -5.34
C SER A 141 -7.47 10.66 -5.53
N SER A 142 -6.45 10.00 -4.98
CA SER A 142 -5.05 10.44 -5.12
C SER A 142 -4.40 10.10 -6.45
N ARG A 143 -4.86 9.01 -7.09
CA ARG A 143 -4.20 8.38 -8.27
C ARG A 143 -2.72 8.10 -8.03
N SER A 144 -2.34 7.77 -6.79
CA SER A 144 -0.95 7.69 -6.37
C SER A 144 -0.74 6.64 -5.30
N GLU A 145 -0.25 5.47 -5.72
CA GLU A 145 0.06 4.33 -4.86
C GLU A 145 1.06 4.70 -3.75
N VAL A 146 2.06 5.52 -4.10
CA VAL A 146 3.09 6.01 -3.16
C VAL A 146 2.50 6.92 -2.09
N ASP A 147 1.51 7.76 -2.43
CA ASP A 147 0.90 8.66 -1.46
C ASP A 147 -0.04 7.91 -0.51
N VAL A 148 -0.77 6.91 -1.01
CA VAL A 148 -1.56 5.98 -0.20
C VAL A 148 -0.67 5.19 0.76
N ALA A 149 0.43 4.63 0.27
CA ALA A 149 1.39 3.87 1.10
C ALA A 149 2.01 4.75 2.20
N LYS A 150 2.42 5.98 1.86
CA LYS A 150 2.95 6.94 2.84
C LYS A 150 1.92 7.35 3.88
N LEU A 151 0.65 7.53 3.48
CA LEU A 151 -0.44 7.83 4.39
C LEU A 151 -0.58 6.70 5.43
N PHE A 152 -0.78 5.46 5.00
CA PHE A 152 -0.96 4.32 5.90
C PHE A 152 0.25 4.11 6.82
N GLN A 153 1.45 4.20 6.27
CA GLN A 153 2.69 4.15 7.05
C GLN A 153 2.77 5.25 8.12
N SER A 154 2.22 6.43 7.85
CA SER A 154 2.18 7.53 8.82
C SER A 154 1.12 7.32 9.90
N LEU A 155 -0.04 6.74 9.54
CA LEU A 155 -1.12 6.42 10.50
C LEU A 155 -0.65 5.44 11.58
N LYS A 156 0.21 4.48 11.24
CA LYS A 156 0.81 3.52 12.19
C LYS A 156 1.53 4.18 13.38
N ARG A 157 1.92 5.44 13.24
CA ARG A 157 2.60 6.23 14.29
C ARG A 157 1.63 7.17 15.04
N GLY A 158 0.37 7.20 14.62
CA GLY A 158 -0.66 8.07 15.17
C GLY A 158 -1.33 7.48 16.42
N PRO A 159 -1.44 8.25 17.53
CA PRO A 159 -2.14 7.79 18.72
C PRO A 159 -3.62 7.55 18.41
N GLY A 160 -4.13 6.37 18.80
CA GLY A 160 -5.53 6.01 18.63
C GLY A 160 -5.97 5.69 17.20
N ILE A 161 -5.06 5.63 16.22
CA ILE A 161 -5.36 5.24 14.82
C ILE A 161 -4.33 4.27 14.23
N ALA A 162 -3.29 3.94 14.99
CA ALA A 162 -2.20 3.07 14.55
C ALA A 162 -2.69 1.73 14.00
N LYS A 163 -3.71 1.14 14.64
CA LYS A 163 -4.28 -0.13 14.22
C LYS A 163 -4.92 -0.07 12.84
N LEU A 164 -5.73 0.96 12.57
CA LEU A 164 -6.27 1.21 11.23
C LEU A 164 -5.15 1.36 10.19
N GLY A 165 -4.08 2.10 10.53
CA GLY A 165 -2.92 2.23 9.66
C GLY A 165 -2.26 0.90 9.30
N GLU A 166 -2.15 -0.03 10.26
CA GLU A 166 -1.63 -1.37 10.02
C GLU A 166 -2.54 -2.19 9.10
N ASP A 167 -3.85 -2.19 9.37
CA ASP A 167 -4.83 -3.01 8.65
C ASP A 167 -4.98 -2.53 7.19
N LEU A 168 -4.95 -1.21 6.96
CA LEU A 168 -4.94 -0.61 5.63
C LEU A 168 -3.64 -0.91 4.87
N GLN A 169 -2.48 -0.88 5.54
CA GLN A 169 -1.21 -1.23 4.91
C GLN A 169 -1.16 -2.72 4.51
N GLN A 170 -1.72 -3.61 5.34
CA GLN A 170 -1.85 -5.03 5.00
C GLN A 170 -2.80 -5.25 3.82
N THR A 171 -3.90 -4.51 3.77
CA THR A 171 -4.85 -4.52 2.65
C THR A 171 -4.18 -4.09 1.35
N GLN A 172 -3.38 -3.03 1.37
CA GLN A 172 -2.56 -2.61 0.22
C GLN A 172 -1.60 -3.71 -0.22
N PHE A 173 -0.85 -4.33 0.71
CA PHE A 173 0.05 -5.44 0.38
C PHE A 173 -0.67 -6.64 -0.22
N ARG A 174 -1.88 -6.94 0.26
CA ARG A 174 -2.70 -8.01 -0.30
C ARG A 174 -3.09 -7.70 -1.75
N SER A 175 -3.50 -6.46 -2.07
CA SER A 175 -3.75 -6.04 -3.46
C SER A 175 -2.51 -6.27 -4.32
N TRP A 176 -1.34 -5.77 -3.89
CA TRP A 176 -0.09 -5.94 -4.64
C TRP A 176 0.30 -7.42 -4.84
N ILE A 177 0.11 -8.28 -3.83
CA ILE A 177 0.38 -9.73 -3.94
C ILE A 177 -0.54 -10.39 -4.95
N ILE A 178 -1.84 -10.06 -4.95
CA ILE A 178 -2.79 -10.67 -5.89
C ILE A 178 -2.53 -10.18 -7.32
N LYS A 179 -2.04 -8.94 -7.47
CA LYS A 179 -1.51 -8.42 -8.73
C LYS A 179 -0.13 -8.96 -9.11
N GLU A 180 0.42 -9.88 -8.31
CA GLU A 180 1.71 -10.54 -8.52
C GLU A 180 2.88 -9.55 -8.67
N MET A 181 2.81 -8.42 -7.98
CA MET A 181 3.86 -7.40 -8.01
C MET A 181 5.12 -7.95 -7.33
N HIS A 182 6.20 -8.15 -8.07
CA HIS A 182 7.43 -8.66 -7.48
C HIS A 182 8.06 -7.61 -6.54
N PRO A 183 8.62 -8.00 -5.37
CA PRO A 183 9.25 -7.06 -4.43
C PRO A 183 10.26 -6.09 -5.07
N ASP A 184 11.02 -6.52 -6.08
CA ASP A 184 12.00 -5.69 -6.80
C ASP A 184 11.38 -4.48 -7.53
N SER A 185 10.08 -4.51 -7.82
CA SER A 185 9.36 -3.42 -8.48
C SER A 185 8.89 -2.32 -7.52
N ILE A 186 8.79 -2.64 -6.22
CA ILE A 186 8.20 -1.74 -5.21
C ILE A 186 9.04 -0.50 -4.93
N PRO A 187 10.39 -0.55 -4.88
CA PRO A 187 11.18 0.68 -4.74
C PRO A 187 10.88 1.70 -5.86
N GLY A 188 10.74 1.23 -7.10
CA GLY A 188 10.37 2.07 -8.24
C GLY A 188 8.97 2.70 -8.10
N LEU A 189 7.99 1.89 -7.66
CA LEU A 189 6.62 2.32 -7.36
C LEU A 189 6.58 3.40 -6.27
N LEU A 190 7.38 3.23 -5.21
CA LEU A 190 7.50 4.16 -4.09
C LEU A 190 8.43 5.35 -4.36
N ARG A 191 8.86 5.52 -5.63
CA ARG A 191 9.75 6.60 -6.08
C ARG A 191 11.08 6.64 -5.34
N LEU A 192 11.63 5.46 -4.99
CA LEU A 192 12.96 5.25 -4.41
C LEU A 192 13.96 4.88 -5.52
N ARG A 193 14.12 5.76 -6.51
CA ARG A 193 14.91 5.48 -7.72
C ARG A 193 16.42 5.65 -7.53
N ASN A 194 16.83 6.41 -6.52
CA ASN A 194 18.23 6.75 -6.26
C ASN A 194 18.79 5.99 -5.04
N GLY A 195 18.25 4.80 -4.77
CA GLY A 195 18.54 4.05 -3.55
C GLY A 195 17.43 4.15 -2.51
N ILE A 196 17.51 3.26 -1.51
CA ILE A 196 16.56 3.16 -0.40
C ILE A 196 17.22 3.74 0.86
N PRO A 197 16.85 4.97 1.29
CA PRO A 197 17.48 5.58 2.45
C PRO A 197 17.09 4.84 3.73
N THR A 198 18.06 4.57 4.61
CA THR A 198 17.83 3.79 5.84
C THR A 198 16.82 4.45 6.79
N ASN A 199 16.71 5.78 6.76
CA ASN A 199 15.81 6.56 7.62
C ASN A 199 14.50 6.98 6.92
N ASP A 200 14.20 6.44 5.74
CA ASP A 200 12.96 6.73 5.03
C ASP A 200 11.83 5.79 5.48
N PRO A 201 10.64 6.29 5.85
CA PRO A 201 9.49 5.44 6.19
C PRO A 201 9.09 4.46 5.09
N ARG A 202 9.37 4.76 3.82
CA ARG A 202 9.07 3.89 2.66
C ARG A 202 9.96 2.66 2.65
N THR A 203 11.13 2.70 3.28
CA THR A 203 12.03 1.54 3.42
C THR A 203 11.34 0.42 4.19
N GLU A 204 10.66 0.75 5.29
CA GLU A 204 9.88 -0.22 6.06
C GLU A 204 8.76 -0.85 5.21
N ILE A 205 8.17 -0.08 4.28
CA ILE A 205 7.12 -0.56 3.38
C ILE A 205 7.70 -1.59 2.41
N VAL A 206 8.84 -1.29 1.78
CA VAL A 206 9.52 -2.22 0.85
C VAL A 206 9.86 -3.53 1.55
N ASP A 207 10.49 -3.46 2.73
CA ASP A 207 10.95 -4.65 3.44
C ASP A 207 9.76 -5.50 3.93
N LYS A 208 8.74 -4.88 4.54
CA LYS A 208 7.56 -5.60 5.02
C LYS A 208 6.76 -6.20 3.87
N TYR A 209 6.69 -5.53 2.72
CA TYR A 209 6.06 -6.10 1.55
C TYR A 209 6.82 -7.33 1.03
N ALA A 210 8.14 -7.25 0.90
CA ALA A 210 8.97 -8.38 0.48
C ALA A 210 8.74 -9.59 1.38
N MET A 211 8.71 -9.38 2.70
CA MET A 211 8.38 -10.43 3.67
C MET A 211 6.98 -11.02 3.43
N ALA A 212 5.96 -10.18 3.28
CA ALA A 212 4.59 -10.63 3.05
C ALA A 212 4.45 -11.44 1.75
N PHE A 213 5.09 -10.99 0.68
CA PHE A 213 5.11 -11.66 -0.62
C PHE A 213 5.78 -13.04 -0.52
N PHE A 214 7.01 -13.11 -0.02
CA PHE A 214 7.72 -14.39 0.07
C PHE A 214 7.10 -15.33 1.09
N TRP A 215 6.51 -14.83 2.17
CA TRP A 215 5.70 -15.66 3.08
C TRP A 215 4.52 -16.30 2.34
N ARG A 216 3.77 -15.51 1.55
CA ARG A 216 2.66 -16.02 0.75
C ARG A 216 3.08 -17.07 -0.26
N MET A 217 4.25 -16.87 -0.89
CA MET A 217 4.84 -17.81 -1.84
C MET A 217 5.32 -19.09 -1.15
N SER A 218 5.96 -18.99 0.02
CA SER A 218 6.44 -20.14 0.80
C SER A 218 5.31 -21.06 1.27
N ALA A 219 4.10 -20.52 1.45
CA ALA A 219 2.90 -21.30 1.78
C ALA A 219 2.38 -22.11 0.58
N ARG A 220 2.75 -21.73 -0.65
CA ARG A 220 2.42 -22.44 -1.90
C ARG A 220 3.54 -23.37 -2.37
N ASP A 221 4.80 -23.03 -2.05
CA ASP A 221 5.98 -23.77 -2.47
C ASP A 221 6.27 -24.95 -1.54
N LYS A 222 6.69 -26.08 -2.11
CA LYS A 222 7.18 -27.24 -1.35
C LYS A 222 8.62 -27.01 -0.88
N ASN A 223 9.38 -26.13 -1.54
CA ASN A 223 10.78 -25.82 -1.21
C ASN A 223 10.90 -24.48 -0.48
N LYS A 224 10.77 -24.52 0.85
CA LYS A 224 10.85 -23.33 1.72
C LYS A 224 12.23 -22.68 1.74
N GLU A 225 13.31 -23.47 1.64
CA GLU A 225 14.69 -22.98 1.67
C GLU A 225 14.99 -22.04 0.50
N SER A 226 14.52 -22.41 -0.71
CA SER A 226 14.62 -21.57 -1.90
C SER A 226 13.92 -20.22 -1.72
N THR A 227 12.75 -20.20 -1.07
CA THR A 227 11.99 -18.97 -0.82
C THR A 227 12.69 -18.06 0.19
N ILE A 228 13.27 -18.63 1.26
CA ILE A 228 14.04 -17.87 2.27
C ILE A 228 15.29 -17.24 1.64
N ALA A 229 16.03 -18.00 0.82
CA ALA A 229 17.22 -17.48 0.15
C ALA A 229 16.90 -16.29 -0.79
N LYS A 230 15.75 -16.33 -1.48
CA LYS A 230 15.28 -15.22 -2.32
C LYS A 230 14.89 -13.99 -1.49
N LEU A 231 14.18 -14.18 -0.37
CA LEU A 231 13.87 -13.09 0.56
C LEU A 231 15.16 -12.42 1.07
N ASP A 232 16.13 -13.22 1.53
CA ASP A 232 17.41 -12.71 2.02
C ASP A 232 18.17 -11.92 0.95
N ALA A 233 18.15 -12.39 -0.30
CA ALA A 233 18.74 -11.69 -1.43
C ALA A 233 18.08 -10.32 -1.66
N VAL A 234 16.75 -10.24 -1.65
CA VAL A 234 16.00 -8.98 -1.80
C VAL A 234 16.29 -8.03 -0.64
N LEU A 235 16.22 -8.49 0.61
CA LEU A 235 16.52 -7.66 1.78
C LEU A 235 17.98 -7.17 1.80
N LYS A 236 18.92 -8.00 1.34
CA LYS A 236 20.32 -7.59 1.16
C LYS A 236 20.47 -6.54 0.05
N ALA A 237 19.79 -6.71 -1.08
CA ALA A 237 19.79 -5.72 -2.16
C ALA A 237 19.24 -4.37 -1.69
N ASN A 238 18.14 -4.37 -0.92
CA ASN A 238 17.57 -3.16 -0.33
C ASN A 238 18.59 -2.44 0.56
N ARG A 239 19.25 -3.17 1.48
CA ARG A 239 20.27 -2.61 2.38
C ARG A 239 21.51 -2.08 1.66
N ASN A 240 21.90 -2.72 0.56
CA ASN A 240 23.08 -2.32 -0.23
C ASN A 240 22.78 -1.17 -1.21
N SER A 241 21.51 -0.82 -1.39
CA SER A 241 21.09 0.31 -2.23
C SER A 241 21.22 1.67 -1.55
N VAL A 242 21.82 1.73 -0.34
CA VAL A 242 22.07 2.98 0.38
C VAL A 242 23.14 3.77 -0.36
N GLY A 243 22.73 4.84 -1.03
CA GLY A 243 23.59 5.84 -1.67
C GLY A 243 23.45 7.19 -0.98
#